data_AF-A0A2K3KXT2-F1
#
_entry.id   AF-A0A2K3KXT2-F1
#
_cell.length_a   1.000
_cell.length_b   1.000
_cell.length_c   1.000
_cell.angle_alpha   90.00
_cell.angle_beta   90.00
_cell.angle_gamma   90.00
#
_symmetry.space_group_name_H-M   'P 1'
#
loop_
_entity.id
_entity.type
_entity.pdbx_description
1 polymer ?
#
loop_
_entity_poly.entity_id
_entity_poly.type
_entity_poly.pdbx_seq_one_letter_code
_entity_poly.pdbx_strand_id
1 'polypeptide(L)'
;MQVAERALFLWNNEHIVSLIAQNRTVILPIIFEAFERNIESHWNQAVHGLTVNVRKMFIEMDAELFEECQRNYAEKLAKAEEEAERRELNWKRLAEAAAQNGAADMVTD
;
A
#
# COMPACT_ATOMS: atom_id res chain seq x y z
N MET A 1 8.96 -16.54 -5.14
CA MET A 1 8.08 -17.29 -4.22
C MET A 1 8.80 -17.71 -2.95
N GLN A 2 9.94 -18.40 -3.04
CA GLN A 2 10.71 -18.89 -1.89
C GLN A 2 11.01 -17.82 -0.81
N VAL A 3 11.29 -16.57 -1.20
CA VAL A 3 11.55 -15.47 -0.25
C VAL A 3 10.30 -15.11 0.56
N ALA A 4 9.15 -14.93 -0.08
CA ALA A 4 7.89 -14.59 0.59
C ALA A 4 7.43 -15.73 1.50
N GLU A 5 7.54 -16.97 1.03
CA GLU A 5 7.23 -18.16 1.81
C GLU A 5 8.13 -18.28 3.05
N ARG A 6 9.45 -18.11 2.89
CA ARG A 6 10.42 -18.19 4.00
C ARG A 6 10.26 -17.05 5.01
N ALA A 7 9.91 -15.85 4.55
CA ALA A 7 9.57 -14.74 5.44
C ALA A 7 8.28 -15.01 6.20
N LEU A 8 7.26 -15.59 5.55
CA LEU A 8 6.00 -15.93 6.19
C LEU A 8 6.13 -17.10 7.18
N PHE A 9 7.10 -17.99 7.01
CA PHE A 9 7.40 -19.04 8.00
C PHE A 9 7.83 -18.51 9.37
N LEU A 10 8.29 -17.25 9.47
CA LEU A 10 8.61 -16.63 10.76
C LEU A 10 7.39 -16.57 11.69
N TRP A 11 6.19 -16.53 11.12
CA TRP A 11 4.92 -16.55 11.85
C TRP A 11 4.56 -17.91 12.45
N ASN A 12 5.25 -18.98 12.06
CA ASN A 12 5.10 -20.29 12.69
C ASN A 12 6.00 -20.46 13.92
N ASN A 13 6.87 -19.47 14.21
CA ASN A 13 7.72 -19.50 15.39
C ASN A 13 7.06 -18.71 16.53
N GLU A 14 6.57 -19.42 17.54
CA GLU A 14 5.88 -18.82 18.69
C GLU A 14 6.69 -17.75 19.41
N HIS A 15 8.02 -17.89 19.48
CA HIS A 15 8.87 -16.90 20.13
C HIS A 15 8.91 -15.59 19.34
N ILE A 16 9.03 -15.68 18.00
CA ILE A 16 8.98 -14.52 17.12
C ILE A 16 7.60 -13.86 17.19
N VAL A 17 6.52 -14.64 17.13
CA VAL A 17 5.15 -14.13 17.24
C VAL A 17 4.94 -13.41 18.57
N SER A 18 5.44 -13.96 19.68
CA SER A 18 5.37 -13.32 20.99
C SER A 18 6.08 -11.96 21.03
N LEU A 19 7.28 -11.86 20.45
CA LEU A 19 8.02 -10.60 20.35
C LEU A 19 7.29 -9.58 19.47
N ILE A 20 6.70 -10.04 18.36
CA ILE A 20 5.87 -9.20 17.50
C ILE A 20 4.66 -8.68 18.28
N ALA A 21 4.00 -9.53 19.07
CA ALA A 21 2.84 -9.15 19.86
C ALA A 21 3.14 -8.08 20.93
N GLN A 22 4.31 -8.17 21.56
CA GLN A 22 4.77 -7.18 22.53
C GLN A 22 5.07 -5.82 21.89
N ASN A 23 5.47 -5.81 20.61
CA ASN A 23 5.87 -4.61 19.86
C ASN A 23 4.88 -4.23 18.75
N ARG A 24 3.65 -4.75 18.83
CA ARG A 24 2.65 -4.67 17.75
C ARG A 24 2.31 -3.25 17.34
N THR A 25 2.32 -2.29 18.28
CA THR A 25 2.04 -0.87 18.04
C THR A 25 3.04 -0.20 17.10
N VAL A 26 4.25 -0.75 16.98
CA VAL A 26 5.28 -0.27 16.05
C VAL A 26 5.33 -1.16 14.80
N ILE A 27 5.27 -2.48 14.99
CA ILE A 27 5.46 -3.43 13.88
C ILE A 27 4.27 -3.42 12.92
N LEU A 28 3.03 -3.46 13.44
CA LEU A 28 1.84 -3.58 12.60
C LEU A 28 1.72 -2.42 11.59
N PRO A 29 1.84 -1.13 11.99
CA PRO A 29 1.76 -0.02 11.04
C PRO A 29 2.80 -0.07 9.91
N ILE A 30 4.00 -0.63 10.16
CA ILE A 30 5.08 -0.72 9.17
C ILE A 30 4.76 -1.76 8.09
N ILE A 31 4.21 -2.90 8.49
CA ILE A 31 3.98 -4.03 7.58
C ILE A 31 2.57 -4.07 6.99
N PHE A 32 1.63 -3.28 7.54
CA PHE A 32 0.21 -3.28 7.17
C PHE A 32 -0.02 -3.09 5.68
N GLU A 33 0.57 -2.04 5.09
CA GLU A 33 0.41 -1.73 3.66
C GLU A 33 0.90 -2.88 2.76
N ALA A 34 2.02 -3.51 3.12
CA ALA A 34 2.55 -4.65 2.38
C ALA A 34 1.59 -5.85 2.42
N PHE A 35 0.88 -6.06 3.55
CA PHE A 35 -0.13 -7.11 3.65
C PHE A 35 -1.38 -6.82 2.82
N GLU A 36 -1.93 -5.61 2.91
CA GLU A 36 -3.15 -5.27 2.17
C GLU A 36 -2.91 -5.39 0.66
N ARG A 37 -1.77 -4.90 0.15
CA ARG A 37 -1.39 -5.06 -1.27
C ARG A 37 -1.25 -6.53 -1.69
N ASN A 38 -0.69 -7.37 -0.82
CA ASN A 38 -0.58 -8.81 -1.08
C ASN A 38 -1.96 -9.50 -1.08
N ILE A 39 -2.87 -9.08 -0.21
CA ILE A 39 -4.23 -9.63 -0.18
C ILE A 39 -5.00 -9.24 -1.45
N GLU A 40 -4.87 -8.00 -1.92
CA GLU A 40 -5.61 -7.52 -3.09
C GLU A 40 -5.28 -8.29 -4.39
N SER A 41 -4.01 -8.68 -4.62
CA SER A 41 -3.61 -9.11 -5.96
C SER A 41 -2.44 -10.11 -6.04
N HIS A 42 -2.07 -10.80 -4.95
CA HIS A 42 -0.96 -11.74 -5.04
C HIS A 42 -1.31 -12.97 -5.90
N TRP A 43 -0.56 -13.17 -6.98
CA TRP A 43 -0.78 -14.24 -7.98
C TRP A 43 -0.65 -15.67 -7.43
N ASN A 44 0.09 -15.85 -6.33
CA ASN A 44 0.24 -17.14 -5.67
C ASN A 44 -0.76 -17.32 -4.51
N GLN A 45 -1.63 -18.32 -4.65
CA GLN A 45 -2.70 -18.60 -3.68
C GLN A 45 -2.20 -19.04 -2.29
N ALA A 46 -1.05 -19.71 -2.19
CA ALA A 46 -0.50 -20.12 -0.90
C ALA A 46 0.03 -18.92 -0.10
N VAL A 47 0.75 -18.01 -0.76
CA VAL A 47 1.22 -16.76 -0.16
C VAL A 47 0.04 -15.88 0.23
N HIS A 48 -1.01 -15.82 -0.60
CA HIS A 48 -2.25 -15.12 -0.26
C HIS A 48 -2.89 -15.70 1.01
N GLY A 49 -3.06 -17.03 1.07
CA GLY A 49 -3.63 -17.70 2.25
C GLY A 49 -2.82 -17.47 3.54
N LEU A 50 -1.49 -17.53 3.46
CA LEU A 50 -0.60 -17.21 4.59
C LEU A 50 -0.74 -15.75 5.04
N THR A 51 -0.84 -14.81 4.09
CA THR A 51 -1.03 -13.39 4.41
C THR A 51 -2.37 -13.14 5.10
N VAL A 52 -3.44 -13.81 4.65
CA VAL A 52 -4.77 -13.74 5.30
C VAL A 52 -4.72 -14.29 6.73
N ASN A 53 -3.96 -15.36 6.98
CA ASN A 53 -3.79 -15.89 8.33
C ASN A 53 -3.06 -14.90 9.25
N VAL A 54 -1.98 -14.28 8.77
CA VAL A 54 -1.26 -13.25 9.52
C VAL A 54 -2.15 -12.05 9.84
N ARG A 55 -2.97 -11.62 8.87
CA ARG A 55 -3.97 -10.57 9.09
C ARG A 55 -4.93 -10.92 10.23
N LYS A 56 -5.47 -12.14 10.23
CA LYS A 56 -6.38 -12.60 11.31
C LYS A 56 -5.70 -12.59 12.67
N MET A 57 -4.46 -13.06 12.77
CA MET A 57 -3.71 -13.04 14.03
C MET A 57 -3.55 -11.62 14.58
N PHE A 58 -3.32 -10.62 13.73
CA PHE A 58 -3.23 -9.24 14.19
C PHE A 58 -4.57 -8.66 14.64
N ILE A 59 -5.68 -9.01 13.97
CA ILE A 59 -7.03 -8.60 14.40
C ILE A 59 -7.36 -9.22 15.76
N GLU A 60 -7.07 -10.51 15.94
CA GLU A 60 -7.30 -11.22 17.22
C GLU A 60 -6.43 -10.66 18.35
N MET A 61 -5.24 -10.16 18.03
CA MET A 61 -4.29 -9.62 18.99
C MET A 61 -4.64 -8.19 19.43
N ASP A 62 -5.06 -7.32 18.50
CA ASP A 62 -5.38 -5.92 18.78
C ASP A 62 -6.25 -5.34 17.66
N ALA A 63 -7.56 -5.53 17.77
CA ALA A 63 -8.52 -5.07 16.77
C ALA A 63 -8.54 -3.54 16.63
N GLU A 64 -8.40 -2.79 17.72
CA GLU A 64 -8.42 -1.33 17.70
C GLU A 64 -7.22 -0.77 16.92
N LEU A 65 -6.01 -1.29 17.19
CA LEU A 65 -4.81 -0.92 16.45
C LEU A 65 -4.92 -1.32 14.98
N PHE A 66 -5.50 -2.48 14.68
CA PHE A 66 -5.71 -2.91 13.30
C PHE A 66 -6.65 -1.96 12.55
N GLU A 67 -7.77 -1.58 13.15
CA GLU A 67 -8.72 -0.62 12.58
C GLU A 67 -8.08 0.77 12.38
N GLU A 68 -7.23 1.20 13.32
CA GLU A 68 -6.46 2.44 13.17
C GLU A 68 -5.53 2.39 11.95
N CYS A 69 -4.78 1.30 11.78
CA CYS A 69 -3.94 1.10 10.61
C CYS A 69 -4.77 1.10 9.31
N GLN A 70 -5.96 0.50 9.34
CA GLN A 70 -6.86 0.46 8.19
C GLN A 70 -7.36 1.86 7.80
N ARG A 71 -7.76 2.69 8.78
CA ARG A 71 -8.16 4.09 8.54
C ARG A 71 -7.00 4.91 7.97
N ASN A 72 -5.82 4.79 8.56
CA ASN A 72 -4.63 5.49 8.11
C ASN A 72 -4.22 5.09 6.68
N TYR A 73 -4.37 3.81 6.34
CA TYR A 73 -4.11 3.32 4.98
C TYR A 73 -5.12 3.87 3.97
N ALA A 74 -6.41 3.86 4.28
CA ALA A 74 -7.44 4.43 3.42
C ALA A 74 -7.22 5.94 3.18
N GLU A 75 -6.86 6.70 4.22
CA GLU A 75 -6.54 8.12 4.08
C GLU A 75 -5.31 8.35 3.17
N LYS A 76 -4.27 7.53 3.29
CA LYS A 76 -3.10 7.59 2.41
C LYS A 76 -3.47 7.32 0.95
N LEU A 77 -4.31 6.32 0.68
CA LEU A 77 -4.76 6.00 -0.67
C LEU A 77 -5.55 7.18 -1.29
N ALA A 78 -6.50 7.74 -0.54
CA ALA A 78 -7.27 8.90 -1.00
C ALA A 78 -6.38 10.11 -1.32
N LYS A 79 -5.39 10.41 -0.46
CA LYS A 79 -4.41 11.47 -0.71
C LYS A 79 -3.56 11.20 -1.95
N ALA A 80 -3.12 9.96 -2.14
CA ALA A 80 -2.32 9.58 -3.31
C ALA A 80 -3.12 9.70 -4.63
N GLU A 81 -4.42 9.39 -4.59
CA GLU A 81 -5.35 9.57 -5.71
C GLU A 81 -5.54 11.05 -6.04
N GLU A 82 -5.84 11.89 -5.05
CA GLU A 82 -5.96 13.34 -5.22
C GLU A 82 -4.68 13.96 -5.83
N GLU A 83 -3.51 13.52 -5.35
CA GLU A 83 -2.23 13.96 -5.90
C GLU A 83 -1.99 13.48 -7.33
N ALA A 84 -2.48 12.30 -7.70
CA ALA A 84 -2.43 11.79 -9.07
C ALA A 84 -3.32 12.61 -10.00
N GLU A 85 -4.57 12.90 -9.60
CA GLU A 85 -5.50 13.73 -10.36
C GLU A 85 -4.97 15.15 -10.56
N ARG A 86 -4.43 15.76 -9.50
CA ARG A 86 -3.80 17.08 -9.57
C ARG A 86 -2.61 17.08 -10.54
N ARG A 87 -1.79 16.04 -10.53
CA ARG A 87 -0.68 15.88 -11.48
C ARG A 87 -1.20 15.77 -12.91
N GLU A 88 -2.24 14.99 -13.15
CA GLU A 88 -2.84 14.83 -14.48
C GLU A 88 -3.41 16.16 -15.01
N LEU A 89 -4.13 16.92 -14.18
CA LEU A 89 -4.67 18.23 -14.56
C LEU A 89 -3.56 19.23 -14.92
N ASN A 90 -2.48 19.26 -14.13
CA ASN A 90 -1.34 20.13 -14.41
C ASN A 90 -0.65 19.75 -15.72
N TRP A 91 -0.50 18.45 -16.01
CA TRP A 91 0.05 17.99 -17.28
C TRP A 91 -0.83 18.35 -18.48
N LYS A 92 -2.16 18.24 -18.35
CA LYS A 92 -3.12 18.67 -19.40
C LYS A 92 -2.99 20.17 -19.70
N ARG A 93 -2.99 21.01 -18.66
CA ARG A 93 -2.82 22.47 -18.81
C ARG A 93 -1.48 22.84 -19.47
N LEU A 94 -0.40 22.14 -19.10
CA LEU A 94 0.91 22.37 -19.71
C LEU A 94 0.92 21.99 -21.20
N ALA A 95 0.31 20.85 -21.55
CA ALA A 95 0.20 20.40 -22.94
C ALA A 95 -0.65 21.37 -23.79
N GLU A 96 -1.76 21.88 -23.24
CA GLU A 96 -2.60 22.89 -23.91
C GLU A 96 -1.84 24.20 -24.13
N ALA A 97 -1.11 24.70 -23.12
CA ALA A 97 -0.31 25.91 -23.24
C ALA A 97 0.81 25.76 -24.28
N ALA A 98 1.47 24.59 -24.33
CA ALA A 98 2.48 24.29 -25.34
C ALA A 98 1.89 24.25 -26.75
N ALA A 99 0.70 23.67 -26.93
CA ALA A 99 0.01 23.62 -28.22
C ALA A 99 -0.40 25.03 -28.72
N GLN A 100 -0.86 25.90 -27.81
CA GLN A 100 -1.21 27.29 -28.14
C GLN A 100 0.02 28.12 -28.55
N ASN A 101 1.14 27.93 -27.85
CA ASN A 101 2.40 28.63 -28.18
C ASN A 101 3.05 28.10 -29.46
N GLY A 102 2.95 26.80 -29.75
CA GLY A 102 3.42 26.23 -31.02
C GLY A 102 2.60 26.68 -32.24
N ALA A 103 1.31 27.00 -32.04
CA ALA A 103 0.47 27.59 -33.09
C ALA A 103 0.81 29.07 -33.35
N ALA A 104 1.26 29.82 -32.34
CA ALA A 104 1.69 31.20 -32.51
C ALA A 104 3.00 31.32 -33.30
N ASP A 105 3.91 30.35 -33.16
CA ASP A 105 5.20 30.31 -33.87
C ASP A 105 5.07 29.92 -35.36
N MET A 106 3.96 29.27 -35.75
CA MET A 106 3.66 28.93 -37.15
C MET A 106 2.92 30.03 -37.94
N VAL A 107 2.53 31.15 -37.30
CA VAL A 107 1.77 32.24 -37.97
C VAL A 107 2.68 33.41 -38.38
N THR A 108 3.98 33.34 -38.10
CA THR A 108 4.97 34.40 -38.37
C THR A 108 6.04 34.07 -39.42
N ASP A 109 5.75 33.18 -40.37
CA ASP A 109 6.52 33.03 -41.61
C ASP A 109 5.67 33.34 -42.86
#